data_AF-A0A969EFA6-F1
#
_entry.id   AF-A0A969EFA6-F1
#
_cell.length_a   1.000
_cell.length_b   1.000
_cell.length_c   1.000
_cell.angle_alpha   90.00
_cell.angle_beta   90.00
_cell.angle_gamma   90.00
#
_symmetry.space_group_name_H-M   'P 1'
#
loop_
_entity.id
_entity.type
_entity.pdbx_description
1 polymer ?
#
loop_
_entity_poly.entity_id
_entity_poly.type
_entity_poly.pdbx_seq_one_letter_code
_entity_poly.pdbx_strand_id
1 'polypeptide(L)'
;MAFFSSQHITEFAKRLAESLVKRYPPALDVNPEKKVSEARLSKVLEDTLAQAVEFQKEHRLGLFGKAKLGNEFKWQLKEHGYTEQFIDLATEGLMVYVSRGSAAASQTKVRTSGRTLPGERGASRRAPRRRQAMNPGT
;
A
#
# COMPACT_ATOMS: atom_id res chain seq x y z
N MET A 1 -9.45 -18.56 14.68
CA MET A 1 -9.91 -17.19 14.36
C MET A 1 -9.15 -16.25 15.29
N ALA A 2 -8.20 -15.49 14.77
CA ALA A 2 -7.38 -14.61 15.60
C ALA A 2 -8.17 -13.34 15.94
N PHE A 3 -8.54 -13.19 17.21
CA PHE A 3 -8.95 -11.91 17.76
C PHE A 3 -7.73 -11.02 17.74
N PHE A 4 -7.55 -10.28 16.64
CA PHE A 4 -6.48 -9.31 16.53
C PHE A 4 -6.67 -8.29 17.65
N SER A 5 -5.76 -8.31 18.65
CA SER A 5 -6.00 -7.61 19.90
C SER A 5 -6.13 -6.12 19.64
N SER A 6 -7.17 -5.54 20.24
CA SER A 6 -7.42 -4.11 20.26
C SER A 6 -6.19 -3.28 20.65
N GLN A 7 -5.23 -3.87 21.36
CA GLN A 7 -3.98 -3.22 21.74
C GLN A 7 -3.09 -2.92 20.53
N HIS A 8 -2.99 -3.83 19.56
CA HIS A 8 -2.19 -3.58 18.35
C HIS A 8 -2.75 -2.43 17.51
N ILE A 9 -4.08 -2.24 17.52
CA ILE A 9 -4.74 -1.13 16.84
C ILE A 9 -4.38 0.20 17.52
N THR A 10 -4.46 0.24 18.85
CA THR A 10 -4.09 1.41 19.64
C THR A 10 -2.60 1.75 19.47
N GLU A 11 -1.71 0.77 19.58
CA GLU A 11 -0.26 0.95 19.38
C GLU A 11 0.06 1.47 17.98
N PHE A 12 -0.60 0.92 16.96
CA PHE A 12 -0.44 1.39 15.59
C PHE A 12 -0.95 2.83 15.42
N ALA A 13 -2.13 3.16 15.98
CA ALA A 13 -2.68 4.52 15.93
C ALA A 13 -1.73 5.54 16.56
N LYS A 14 -1.14 5.20 17.72
CA LYS A 14 -0.16 6.03 18.41
C LYS A 14 1.09 6.25 17.57
N ARG A 15 1.69 5.17 17.06
CA ARG A 15 2.87 5.26 16.19
C ARG A 15 2.60 6.08 14.92
N LEU A 16 1.39 5.96 14.38
CA LEU A 16 0.95 6.68 13.20
C LEU A 16 0.86 8.19 13.48
N ALA A 17 0.23 8.57 14.58
CA ALA A 17 0.15 9.96 15.03
C ALA A 17 1.54 10.54 15.36
N GLU A 18 2.41 9.80 16.05
CA GLU A 18 3.79 10.22 16.34
C GLU A 18 4.59 10.47 15.07
N SER A 19 4.44 9.60 14.06
CA SER A 19 5.11 9.77 12.76
C SER A 19 4.63 11.02 12.03
N LEU A 20 3.34 11.33 12.12
CA LEU A 20 2.76 12.56 11.58
C LEU A 20 3.31 13.79 12.31
N VAL A 21 3.27 13.80 13.65
CA VAL A 21 3.80 14.89 14.50
C VAL A 21 5.28 15.17 14.25
N LYS A 22 6.08 14.11 14.09
CA LYS A 22 7.51 14.25 13.81
C LYS A 22 7.78 14.95 12.48
N ARG A 23 6.92 14.74 11.48
CA ARG A 23 7.07 15.31 10.13
C ARG A 23 6.36 16.64 9.97
N TYR A 24 5.30 16.86 10.75
CA TYR A 24 4.47 18.05 10.76
C TYR A 24 4.15 18.40 12.22
N PRO A 25 4.99 19.19 12.91
CA PRO A 25 4.70 19.55 14.28
C PRO A 25 3.45 20.44 14.39
N PRO A 26 2.67 20.33 15.48
CA PRO A 26 1.42 21.08 15.71
C PRO A 26 1.61 22.60 15.67
N ALA A 27 2.82 23.09 15.98
CA ALA A 27 3.17 24.50 15.87
C ALA A 27 3.02 25.08 14.45
N LEU A 28 3.07 24.24 13.42
CA LEU A 28 2.92 24.63 12.00
C LEU A 28 1.45 24.71 11.56
N ASP A 29 0.56 24.01 12.26
CA ASP A 29 -0.89 24.10 12.06
C ASP A 29 -1.45 25.39 12.67
N VAL A 30 -0.96 25.73 13.87
CA VAL A 30 -1.43 26.89 14.64
C VAL A 30 -0.86 28.21 14.10
N ASN A 31 0.34 28.23 13.51
CA ASN A 31 0.96 29.45 12.97
C ASN A 31 0.86 29.53 11.45
N PRO A 32 -0.01 30.40 10.89
CA PRO A 32 -0.15 30.58 9.45
C PRO A 32 1.12 31.13 8.77
N GLU A 33 1.98 31.85 9.48
CA GLU A 33 3.26 32.38 8.95
C GLU A 33 4.35 31.31 8.80
N LYS A 34 4.23 30.17 9.49
CA LYS A 34 5.12 29.02 9.35
C LYS A 34 4.43 27.83 8.70
N LYS A 35 3.24 28.03 8.11
CA LYS A 35 2.52 26.98 7.40
C LYS A 35 3.44 26.38 6.36
N VAL A 36 3.70 25.08 6.54
CA VAL A 36 4.40 24.30 5.53
C VAL A 36 3.58 24.37 4.24
N SER A 37 4.25 24.37 3.08
CA SER A 37 3.57 24.30 1.80
C SER A 37 2.52 23.18 1.82
N GLU A 38 1.30 23.48 1.40
CA GLU A 38 0.16 22.55 1.38
C GLU A 38 0.54 21.22 0.73
N ALA A 39 1.36 21.27 -0.33
CA ALA A 39 1.89 20.09 -1.01
C ALA A 39 2.67 19.14 -0.08
N ARG A 40 3.45 19.67 0.86
CA ARG A 40 4.20 18.86 1.84
C ARG A 40 3.27 18.28 2.90
N LEU A 41 2.27 19.04 3.33
CA LEU A 41 1.26 18.53 4.26
C LEU A 41 0.47 17.38 3.63
N SER A 42 -0.03 17.58 2.40
CA SER A 42 -0.73 16.54 1.64
C SER A 42 0.15 15.30 1.48
N LYS A 43 1.43 15.45 1.11
CA LYS A 43 2.38 14.34 0.97
C LYS A 43 2.55 13.55 2.28
N VAL A 44 2.69 14.25 3.42
CA VAL A 44 2.85 13.61 4.74
C VAL A 44 1.57 12.87 5.12
N LEU A 45 0.41 13.49 4.94
CA LEU A 45 -0.89 12.86 5.17
C LEU A 45 -1.07 11.63 4.29
N GLU A 46 -0.83 11.74 2.97
CA GLU A 46 -0.95 10.62 2.03
C GLU A 46 -0.06 9.44 2.44
N ASP A 47 1.19 9.68 2.83
CA ASP A 47 2.11 8.64 3.32
C ASP A 47 1.57 7.97 4.60
N THR A 48 1.10 8.78 5.57
CA THR A 48 0.48 8.29 6.80
C THR A 48 -0.78 7.47 6.51
N LEU A 49 -1.65 7.94 5.62
CA LEU A 49 -2.87 7.23 5.24
C LEU A 49 -2.56 5.93 4.48
N ALA A 50 -1.53 5.91 3.63
CA ALA A 50 -1.09 4.71 2.94
C ALA A 50 -0.63 3.61 3.92
N GLN A 51 0.12 3.98 4.97
CA GLN A 51 0.51 3.05 6.03
C GLN A 51 -0.70 2.44 6.74
N ALA A 52 -1.73 3.24 7.02
CA ALA A 52 -2.95 2.75 7.64
C ALA A 52 -3.74 1.77 6.75
N VAL A 53 -3.75 2.01 5.43
CA VAL A 53 -4.36 1.10 4.46
C VAL A 53 -3.60 -0.22 4.39
N GLU A 54 -2.27 -0.20 4.44
CA GLU A 54 -1.45 -1.41 4.44
C GLU A 54 -1.68 -2.24 5.70
N PHE A 55 -1.68 -1.61 6.87
CA PHE A 55 -2.02 -2.24 8.15
C PHE A 55 -3.43 -2.85 8.14
N GLN A 56 -4.41 -2.15 7.54
CA GLN A 56 -5.77 -2.69 7.40
C GLN A 56 -5.81 -3.93 6.50
N LYS A 57 -5.05 -3.95 5.40
CA LYS A 57 -4.99 -5.09 4.48
C LYS A 57 -4.33 -6.29 5.13
N GLU A 58 -3.20 -6.09 5.81
CA GLU A 58 -2.43 -7.14 6.45
C GLU A 58 -3.20 -7.80 7.60
N HIS A 59 -3.89 -7.01 8.43
CA HIS A 59 -4.60 -7.52 9.60
C HIS A 59 -6.10 -7.73 9.38
N ARG A 60 -6.60 -7.46 8.16
CA ARG A 60 -8.02 -7.56 7.77
C ARG A 60 -8.93 -6.90 8.79
N LEU A 61 -8.63 -5.65 9.16
CA LEU A 61 -9.42 -4.92 10.16
C LEU A 61 -10.89 -4.87 9.73
N GLY A 62 -11.76 -5.45 10.55
CA GLY A 62 -13.21 -5.34 10.42
C GLY A 62 -13.71 -3.94 10.76
N LEU A 63 -15.02 -3.71 10.63
CA LEU A 63 -15.64 -2.40 10.86
C LEU A 63 -15.29 -1.80 12.23
N PHE A 64 -15.31 -2.62 13.28
CA PHE A 64 -14.91 -2.22 14.64
C PHE A 64 -13.45 -1.77 14.71
N GLY A 65 -12.53 -2.49 14.05
CA GLY A 65 -11.12 -2.15 14.06
C GLY A 65 -10.83 -0.84 13.34
N LYS A 66 -11.54 -0.57 12.24
CA LYS A 66 -11.46 0.71 11.52
C LYS A 66 -11.97 1.88 12.37
N ALA A 67 -13.13 1.70 13.02
CA ALA A 67 -13.70 2.71 13.91
C ALA A 67 -12.78 2.99 15.10
N LYS A 68 -12.23 1.94 15.71
CA LYS A 68 -11.27 2.08 16.81
C LYS A 68 -10.01 2.82 16.35
N LEU A 69 -9.43 2.43 15.21
CA LEU A 69 -8.26 3.11 14.65
C LEU A 69 -8.51 4.62 14.47
N GLY A 70 -9.66 4.99 13.89
CA GLY A 70 -10.03 6.39 13.71
C GLY A 70 -10.20 7.14 15.04
N ASN A 71 -10.86 6.53 16.01
CA ASN A 71 -11.06 7.14 17.33
C ASN A 71 -9.73 7.34 18.07
N GLU A 72 -8.88 6.31 18.13
CA GLU A 72 -7.56 6.40 18.79
C GLU A 72 -6.69 7.45 18.10
N PHE A 73 -6.67 7.47 16.77
CA PHE A 73 -5.92 8.47 16.00
C PHE A 73 -6.39 9.90 16.29
N LYS A 74 -7.70 10.13 16.36
CA LYS A 74 -8.28 11.42 16.76
C LYS A 74 -7.84 11.85 18.16
N TRP A 75 -7.86 10.94 19.14
CA TRP A 75 -7.38 11.24 20.50
C TRP A 75 -5.91 11.60 20.53
N GLN A 76 -5.06 10.85 19.83
CA GLN A 76 -3.62 11.12 19.79
C GLN A 76 -3.32 12.50 19.17
N LEU A 77 -3.97 12.87 18.06
CA LEU A 77 -3.81 14.21 17.50
C LEU A 77 -4.29 15.30 18.47
N LYS A 78 -5.38 15.06 19.20
CA LYS A 78 -5.85 16.00 20.23
C LYS A 78 -4.83 16.17 21.37
N GLU A 79 -4.24 15.08 21.85
CA GLU A 79 -3.18 15.12 22.88
C GLU A 79 -1.93 15.87 22.41
N HIS A 80 -1.61 15.79 21.12
CA HIS A 80 -0.51 16.54 20.51
C HIS A 80 -0.82 18.03 20.28
N GLY A 81 -2.07 18.47 20.47
CA GLY A 81 -2.44 19.89 20.38
C GLY A 81 -2.74 20.40 18.97
N TYR A 82 -3.20 19.53 18.07
CA TYR A 82 -3.73 19.98 16.76
C TYR A 82 -5.08 20.69 16.91
N THR A 83 -5.41 21.51 15.91
CA THR A 83 -6.73 22.13 15.82
C THR A 83 -7.81 21.09 15.50
N GLU A 84 -9.04 21.28 15.97
CA GLU A 84 -10.15 20.37 15.68
C GLU A 84 -10.42 20.24 14.18
N GLN A 85 -10.25 21.33 13.42
CA GLN A 85 -10.35 21.33 11.95
C GLN A 85 -9.36 20.35 11.31
N PHE A 86 -8.10 20.38 11.75
CA PHE A 86 -7.07 19.46 11.24
C PHE A 86 -7.36 18.02 11.66
N ILE A 87 -7.78 17.82 12.91
CA ILE A 87 -8.12 16.50 13.45
C ILE A 87 -9.23 15.85 12.64
N ASP A 88 -10.32 16.59 12.36
CA ASP A 88 -11.45 16.06 11.60
C ASP A 88 -11.07 15.80 10.14
N LEU A 89 -10.30 16.69 9.49
CA LEU A 89 -9.77 16.46 8.14
C LEU A 89 -8.93 15.16 8.06
N ALA A 90 -7.97 14.99 8.98
CA ALA A 90 -7.09 13.83 8.99
C ALA A 90 -7.85 12.54 9.31
N THR A 91 -8.82 12.60 10.22
CA THR A 91 -9.65 11.45 10.62
C THR A 91 -10.63 11.05 9.51
N GLU A 92 -11.25 12.01 8.84
CA GLU A 92 -12.13 11.75 7.69
C GLU A 92 -11.34 11.14 6.53
N GLY A 93 -10.18 11.71 6.20
CA GLY A 93 -9.25 11.15 5.23
C GLY A 93 -8.88 9.69 5.56
N LEU A 94 -8.51 9.42 6.81
CA LEU A 94 -8.21 8.08 7.28
C LEU A 94 -9.37 7.10 7.07
N MET A 95 -10.57 7.48 7.47
CA MET A 95 -11.77 6.65 7.31
C MET A 95 -12.08 6.37 5.84
N VAL A 96 -11.98 7.38 4.97
CA VAL A 96 -12.22 7.24 3.53
C VAL A 96 -11.18 6.30 2.89
N TYR A 97 -9.89 6.49 3.17
CA TYR A 97 -8.81 5.69 2.60
C TYR A 97 -8.88 4.23 3.07
N VAL A 98 -9.07 3.99 4.36
CA VAL A 98 -9.16 2.65 4.95
C VAL A 98 -10.46 1.93 4.54
N SER A 99 -11.53 2.67 4.23
CA SER A 99 -12.77 2.12 3.67
C SER A 99 -12.60 1.73 2.20
N ARG A 100 -11.96 2.58 1.38
CA ARG A 100 -11.70 2.35 -0.05
C ARG A 100 -10.63 1.27 -0.30
N GLY A 101 -9.61 1.18 0.56
CA GLY A 101 -8.54 0.18 0.47
C GLY A 101 -9.04 -1.28 0.56
N SER A 102 -10.26 -1.49 1.06
CA SER A 102 -10.92 -2.80 1.09
C SER A 102 -11.58 -3.18 -0.24
N ALA A 103 -11.80 -2.23 -1.16
CA ALA A 103 -12.44 -2.46 -2.46
C ALA A 103 -11.45 -2.88 -3.57
N ALA A 104 -10.16 -2.58 -3.41
CA ALA A 104 -9.13 -2.97 -4.38
C ALA A 104 -8.57 -4.41 -4.17
N ALA A 105 -8.85 -5.04 -3.04
CA ALA A 105 -8.28 -6.35 -2.68
C ALA A 105 -9.10 -7.57 -3.18
N SER A 106 -10.18 -7.37 -3.94
CA SER A 106 -10.97 -8.45 -4.55
C SER A 106 -10.61 -8.77 -6.00
N GLN A 107 -9.55 -8.17 -6.58
CA GLN A 107 -9.08 -8.47 -7.94
C GLN A 107 -7.56 -8.73 -8.03
N THR A 108 -7.04 -9.72 -7.30
CA THR A 108 -5.74 -10.35 -7.67
C THR A 108 -5.68 -11.84 -7.34
N LYS A 109 -6.81 -12.56 -7.46
CA LYS A 109 -6.80 -14.03 -7.55
C LYS A 109 -7.41 -14.49 -8.86
N VAL A 110 -6.78 -14.10 -9.95
CA VAL A 110 -6.89 -14.77 -11.24
C VAL A 110 -5.49 -14.78 -11.82
N ARG A 111 -5.13 -15.89 -12.49
CA ARG A 111 -3.80 -16.20 -13.06
C ARG A 111 -2.87 -16.98 -12.13
N THR A 112 -3.31 -18.15 -11.70
CA THR A 112 -2.42 -19.32 -11.75
C THR A 112 -2.97 -20.21 -12.86
N SER A 113 -2.49 -19.94 -14.08
CA SER A 113 -2.79 -20.70 -15.28
C SER A 113 -2.43 -22.16 -15.03
N GLY A 114 -3.46 -22.99 -14.93
CA GLY A 114 -3.33 -24.38 -15.32
C GLY A 114 -3.17 -24.47 -16.84
N ARG A 115 -2.54 -25.57 -17.27
CA ARG A 115 -2.49 -26.10 -18.63
C ARG A 115 -1.30 -25.64 -19.49
N THR A 116 -0.20 -26.39 -19.36
CA THR A 116 0.75 -26.58 -20.47
C THR A 116 0.94 -28.07 -20.70
N LEU A 117 0.25 -28.61 -21.71
CA LEU A 117 0.58 -29.81 -22.49
C LEU A 117 -0.20 -29.70 -23.82
N PRO A 118 0.20 -30.36 -24.92
CA PRO A 118 1.54 -30.59 -25.46
C PRO A 118 1.61 -30.26 -26.97
N GLY A 119 2.82 -30.26 -27.55
CA GLY A 119 3.03 -30.32 -29.01
C GLY A 119 3.06 -28.96 -29.71
N GLU A 120 3.86 -28.71 -30.74
CA GLU A 120 4.64 -29.60 -31.60
C GLU A 120 5.69 -28.81 -32.37
N ARG A 121 6.72 -29.55 -32.81
CA ARG A 121 7.46 -29.39 -34.07
C ARG A 121 8.34 -28.15 -34.27
N GLY A 122 9.65 -28.43 -34.35
CA GLY A 122 10.49 -27.76 -35.33
C GLY A 122 11.96 -27.57 -34.98
N ALA A 123 12.73 -28.66 -34.80
CA ALA A 123 14.16 -28.69 -35.16
C ALA A 123 14.77 -30.05 -34.82
N SER A 124 14.73 -30.99 -35.77
CA SER A 124 15.62 -32.14 -35.72
C SER A 124 16.16 -32.45 -37.09
N ARG A 125 17.50 -32.56 -37.13
CA ARG A 125 18.31 -33.35 -38.05
C ARG A 125 18.68 -32.71 -39.38
N ARG A 126 19.79 -31.98 -39.28
CA ARG A 126 20.98 -32.11 -40.12
C ARG A 126 21.05 -33.44 -40.89
N ALA A 127 21.04 -33.34 -42.21
CA ALA A 127 21.93 -34.05 -43.14
C ALA A 127 21.87 -33.28 -44.48
N PRO A 128 23.00 -33.10 -45.18
CA PRO A 128 23.34 -34.12 -46.17
C PRO A 128 24.83 -34.51 -46.16
N ARG A 129 25.07 -35.81 -46.04
CA ARG A 129 26.27 -36.44 -46.62
C ARG A 129 25.97 -36.70 -48.10
N ARG A 130 26.67 -36.00 -49.00
CA ARG A 130 27.07 -36.62 -50.28
C ARG A 130 28.30 -35.92 -50.83
N ARG A 131 29.45 -36.56 -50.59
CA ARG A 131 30.62 -36.48 -51.49
C ARG A 131 30.14 -36.82 -52.90
N GLN A 132 30.40 -35.96 -53.86
CA GLN A 132 30.74 -36.38 -55.21
C GLN A 132 31.84 -35.46 -55.71
N ALA A 133 33.02 -36.05 -55.84
CA ALA A 133 34.10 -35.55 -56.64
C ALA A 133 33.76 -35.78 -58.11
N MET A 134 33.92 -34.75 -58.95
CA MET A 134 34.42 -34.89 -60.31
C MET A 134 34.78 -33.49 -60.81
N ASN A 135 36.08 -33.23 -60.98
CA ASN A 135 36.60 -32.08 -61.72
C ASN A 135 37.50 -32.67 -62.81
N PRO A 136 37.24 -32.41 -64.10
CA PRO A 136 38.18 -32.69 -65.17
C PRO A 136 38.93 -31.41 -65.57
N GLY A 137 40.25 -31.52 -65.73
CA GLY A 137 41.07 -30.55 -66.47
C GLY A 137 42.07 -29.76 -65.63
N THR A 138 43.33 -30.18 -65.57
CA THR A 138 44.40 -29.85 -66.54
C THR A 138 45.65 -30.61 -66.10
#